data_AF-A0A840KHK8-F1
#
_entry.id   AF-A0A840KHK8-F1
#
_cell.length_a   1.000
_cell.length_b   1.000
_cell.length_c   1.000
_cell.angle_alpha   90.00
_cell.angle_beta   90.00
_cell.angle_gamma   90.00
#
_symmetry.space_group_name_H-M   'P 1'
#
loop_
_entity.id
_entity.type
_entity.pdbx_description
1 polymer ?
#
loop_
_entity_poly.entity_id
_entity_poly.type
_entity_poly.pdbx_seq_one_letter_code
_entity_poly.pdbx_strand_id
1 'polypeptide(L)'
;MGYYLINSGEINQPFSIYVDRLEDLIYHVDGDINDAIIVAGSKDTEPFFLKDSKEYKNLCVEKFRNGLRAQEMFEETARKLQFMVEVIPQDTKSFINYNILDSFTIKRADFVIKNCKDIEVDVKCLSFYTIKNIQYFYIRYYELMKLERMNSLIDKRTVLALYDQSKIKYEENSLRMIELSTIFKENNKSVIYDKNTKCFKIPLDLTTDGFELLENYRINKEFY
;
A
#
# COMPACT_ATOMS: atom_id res chain seq x y z
N MET A 1 22.01 3.57 27.88
CA MET A 1 22.23 3.19 26.47
C MET A 1 23.46 2.31 26.48
N GLY A 2 23.33 1.08 25.99
CA GLY A 2 24.38 0.06 26.01
C GLY A 2 24.59 -0.50 24.62
N TYR A 3 25.08 -1.73 24.53
CA TYR A 3 25.54 -2.35 23.29
C TYR A 3 25.06 -3.79 23.18
N TYR A 4 24.65 -4.17 21.97
CA TYR A 4 24.41 -5.57 21.61
C TYR A 4 25.60 -6.10 20.80
N LEU A 5 26.17 -7.22 21.23
CA LEU A 5 27.13 -8.00 20.46
C LEU A 5 26.39 -9.04 19.61
N ILE A 6 26.53 -8.96 18.29
CA ILE A 6 26.00 -9.92 17.33
C ILE A 6 27.17 -10.70 16.73
N ASN A 7 27.36 -11.95 17.15
CA ASN A 7 28.40 -12.85 16.62
C ASN A 7 27.85 -13.67 15.45
N SER A 8 28.56 -13.69 14.31
CA SER A 8 28.18 -14.47 13.12
C SER A 8 28.86 -15.84 13.00
N GLY A 9 29.78 -16.18 13.92
CA GLY A 9 30.64 -17.37 13.79
C GLY A 9 30.06 -18.70 14.25
N GLU A 10 29.14 -18.73 15.23
CA GLU A 10 28.59 -19.98 15.78
C GLU A 10 27.06 -20.01 15.78
N ILE A 11 26.50 -20.90 14.97
CA ILE A 11 25.05 -21.03 14.70
C ILE A 11 24.27 -21.59 15.92
N ASN A 12 24.97 -22.06 16.96
CA ASN A 12 24.36 -22.90 18.00
C ASN A 12 24.08 -22.23 19.37
N GLN A 13 24.45 -20.96 19.64
CA GLN A 13 23.91 -20.05 20.71
C GLN A 13 24.73 -18.74 20.88
N PRO A 14 24.19 -17.64 21.46
CA PRO A 14 22.97 -16.89 21.13
C PRO A 14 23.25 -15.69 20.18
N PHE A 15 22.23 -15.35 19.39
CA PHE A 15 22.19 -14.12 18.60
C PHE A 15 21.76 -12.95 19.50
N SER A 16 22.68 -11.99 19.65
CA SER A 16 22.64 -10.77 20.47
C SER A 16 22.80 -10.96 21.99
N ILE A 17 23.87 -10.38 22.56
CA ILE A 17 24.08 -10.21 24.01
C ILE A 17 24.12 -8.71 24.31
N TYR A 18 23.29 -8.25 25.25
CA TYR A 18 23.31 -6.85 25.71
C TYR A 18 24.32 -6.65 26.85
N VAL A 19 25.12 -5.59 26.75
CA VAL A 19 26.01 -5.09 27.79
C VAL A 19 25.80 -3.60 28.00
N ASP A 20 25.94 -3.12 29.24
CA ASP A 20 25.78 -1.68 29.53
C ASP A 20 27.01 -0.87 29.08
N ARG A 21 28.19 -1.48 29.07
CA ARG A 21 29.44 -0.89 28.58
C ARG A 21 30.19 -1.88 27.68
N LEU A 22 30.97 -1.39 26.72
CA LEU A 22 31.74 -2.26 25.83
C LEU A 22 32.75 -3.12 26.60
N GLU A 23 33.29 -2.59 27.70
CA GLU A 23 34.21 -3.29 28.58
C GLU A 23 33.58 -4.54 29.21
N ASP A 24 32.26 -4.59 29.38
CA ASP A 24 31.58 -5.75 29.96
C ASP A 24 31.54 -6.96 28.99
N LEU A 25 31.94 -6.78 27.72
CA LEU A 25 32.08 -7.89 26.76
C LEU A 25 33.13 -8.92 27.19
N ILE A 26 34.09 -8.54 28.04
CA ILE A 26 35.09 -9.47 28.61
C ILE A 26 34.46 -10.64 29.37
N TYR A 27 33.20 -10.52 29.81
CA TYR A 27 32.48 -11.58 30.49
C TYR A 27 31.78 -12.56 29.53
N HIS A 28 31.79 -12.27 28.24
CA HIS A 28 31.01 -12.98 27.21
C HIS A 28 31.85 -13.49 26.04
N VAL A 29 33.13 -13.11 25.96
CA VAL A 29 34.00 -13.37 24.82
C VAL A 29 35.38 -13.81 25.31
N ASP A 30 35.83 -14.97 24.83
CA ASP A 30 37.19 -15.46 25.04
C ASP A 30 38.03 -15.26 23.77
N GLY A 31 38.98 -14.32 23.82
CA GLY A 31 39.93 -14.05 22.72
C GLY A 31 39.42 -13.08 21.65
N ASP A 32 40.10 -13.04 20.50
CA ASP A 32 39.78 -12.13 19.39
C ASP A 32 38.54 -12.60 18.61
N ILE A 33 37.51 -11.75 18.51
CA ILE A 33 36.39 -11.97 17.58
C ILE A 33 36.65 -11.21 16.28
N ASN A 34 36.83 -11.94 15.19
CA ASN A 34 37.07 -11.36 13.87
C ASN A 34 35.79 -11.02 13.09
N ASP A 35 34.67 -11.70 13.37
CA ASP A 35 33.39 -11.56 12.65
C ASP A 35 32.22 -11.28 13.62
N ALA A 36 32.14 -10.05 14.14
CA ALA A 36 31.02 -9.58 14.94
C ALA A 36 30.62 -8.13 14.64
N ILE A 37 29.36 -7.83 14.91
CA ILE A 37 28.77 -6.48 14.82
C ILE A 37 28.39 -6.02 16.21
N ILE A 38 28.75 -4.77 16.54
CA ILE A 38 28.28 -4.08 17.74
C ILE A 38 27.19 -3.07 17.35
N VAL A 39 26.04 -3.14 18.01
CA VAL A 39 24.93 -2.19 17.81
C VAL A 39 24.64 -1.47 19.11
N ALA A 40 24.71 -0.14 19.11
CA ALA A 40 24.29 0.67 20.25
C ALA A 40 22.76 0.70 20.35
N GLY A 41 22.21 0.50 21.55
CA GLY A 41 20.77 0.44 21.75
C GLY A 41 20.34 0.52 23.21
N SER A 42 19.02 0.50 23.46
CA SER A 42 18.48 0.26 24.79
C SER A 42 18.19 -1.23 24.96
N LYS A 43 18.09 -1.68 26.21
CA LYS A 43 17.76 -3.07 26.54
C LYS A 43 16.40 -3.53 25.98
N ASP A 44 15.50 -2.58 25.72
CA ASP A 44 14.16 -2.82 25.18
C ASP A 44 14.13 -2.90 23.64
N THR A 45 15.26 -2.62 22.97
CA THR A 45 15.41 -2.67 21.51
C THR A 45 16.32 -3.83 21.12
N GLU A 46 15.96 -5.04 21.54
CA GLU A 46 16.72 -6.24 21.20
C GLU A 46 16.73 -6.46 19.67
N PRO A 47 17.90 -6.63 19.05
CA PRO A 47 17.99 -7.01 17.65
C PRO A 47 17.25 -8.32 17.39
N PHE A 48 16.56 -8.42 16.26
CA PHE A 48 15.88 -9.63 15.82
C PHE A 48 16.36 -10.02 14.43
N PHE A 49 16.32 -11.32 14.11
CA PHE A 49 16.61 -11.73 12.75
C PHE A 49 15.49 -11.27 11.81
N LEU A 50 15.88 -10.69 10.69
CA LEU A 50 14.95 -10.21 9.69
C LEU A 50 14.02 -11.34 9.16
N LYS A 51 14.53 -12.58 9.07
CA LYS A 51 13.74 -13.78 8.72
C LYS A 51 12.60 -14.09 9.69
N ASP A 52 12.65 -13.58 10.93
CA ASP A 52 11.64 -13.83 11.96
C ASP A 52 10.59 -12.71 12.02
N SER A 53 10.86 -11.56 11.41
CA SER A 53 9.90 -10.46 11.28
C SER A 53 8.75 -10.83 10.34
N LYS A 54 7.52 -10.81 10.89
CA LYS A 54 6.29 -10.99 10.10
C LYS A 54 6.13 -9.88 9.05
N GLU A 55 6.49 -8.66 9.41
CA GLU A 55 6.45 -7.51 8.50
C GLU A 55 7.40 -7.69 7.33
N TYR A 56 8.63 -8.12 7.60
CA TYR A 56 9.60 -8.42 6.55
C TYR A 56 9.16 -9.59 5.66
N LYS A 57 8.57 -10.65 6.23
CA LYS A 57 8.00 -11.76 5.44
C LYS A 57 6.96 -11.26 4.44
N ASN A 58 6.13 -10.28 4.82
CA ASN A 58 5.18 -9.65 3.88
C ASN A 58 5.93 -8.85 2.81
N LEU A 59 6.99 -8.12 3.16
CA LEU A 59 7.87 -7.44 2.21
C LEU A 59 8.62 -8.41 1.27
N CYS A 60 8.72 -9.70 1.58
CA CYS A 60 9.25 -10.68 0.62
C CYS A 60 8.27 -10.97 -0.53
N VAL A 61 6.97 -10.74 -0.32
CA VAL A 61 5.93 -10.97 -1.35
C VAL A 61 5.92 -9.80 -2.33
N GLU A 62 6.27 -10.07 -3.59
CA GLU A 62 6.38 -9.03 -4.62
C GLU A 62 5.11 -8.20 -4.78
N LYS A 63 3.94 -8.84 -4.79
CA LYS A 63 2.65 -8.14 -4.90
C LYS A 63 2.43 -7.14 -3.77
N PHE A 64 2.83 -7.48 -2.55
CA PHE A 64 2.71 -6.60 -1.40
C PHE A 64 3.66 -5.40 -1.52
N ARG A 65 4.94 -5.64 -1.87
CA ARG A 65 5.90 -4.56 -2.12
C ARG A 65 5.44 -3.61 -3.20
N ASN A 66 4.94 -4.14 -4.32
CA ASN A 66 4.50 -3.32 -5.44
C ASN A 66 3.26 -2.49 -5.07
N GLY A 67 2.39 -3.01 -4.19
CA GLY A 67 1.30 -2.24 -3.60
C GLY A 67 1.77 -1.05 -2.75
N LEU A 68 2.74 -1.28 -1.85
CA LEU A 68 3.33 -0.20 -1.03
C LEU A 68 4.01 0.86 -1.89
N ARG A 69 4.80 0.43 -2.88
CA ARG A 69 5.45 1.35 -3.83
C ARG A 69 4.44 2.19 -4.61
N ALA A 70 3.34 1.58 -5.06
CA ALA A 70 2.29 2.32 -5.76
C ALA A 70 1.65 3.40 -4.88
N GLN A 71 1.42 3.10 -3.59
CA GLN A 71 0.88 4.08 -2.63
C GLN A 71 1.87 5.23 -2.40
N GLU A 72 3.14 4.92 -2.17
CA GLU A 72 4.21 5.90 -1.98
C GLU A 72 4.39 6.78 -3.22
N MET A 73 4.51 6.18 -4.41
CA MET A 73 4.64 6.91 -5.68
C MET A 73 3.43 7.81 -5.95
N PHE A 74 2.22 7.33 -5.65
CA PHE A 74 1.01 8.15 -5.76
C PHE A 74 1.08 9.36 -4.84
N GLU A 75 1.37 9.15 -3.55
CA GLU A 75 1.44 10.23 -2.57
C GLU A 75 2.49 11.28 -2.95
N GLU A 76 3.71 10.84 -3.29
CA GLU A 76 4.79 11.75 -3.69
C GLU A 76 4.42 12.56 -4.93
N THR A 77 3.90 11.90 -5.96
CA THR A 77 3.53 12.57 -7.22
C THR A 77 2.36 13.52 -7.02
N ALA A 78 1.34 13.11 -6.26
CA ALA A 78 0.20 13.95 -5.91
C ALA A 78 0.65 15.20 -5.15
N ARG A 79 1.54 15.07 -4.16
CA ARG A 79 2.10 16.20 -3.42
C ARG A 79 2.94 17.12 -4.29
N LYS A 80 3.75 16.57 -5.21
CA LYS A 80 4.51 17.36 -6.21
C LYS A 80 3.57 18.18 -7.10
N LEU A 81 2.42 17.63 -7.46
CA LEU A 81 1.36 18.30 -8.21
C LEU A 81 0.44 19.18 -7.33
N GLN A 82 0.82 19.42 -6.08
CA GLN A 82 0.11 20.28 -5.12
C GLN A 82 -1.31 19.80 -4.77
N PHE A 83 -1.57 18.49 -4.85
CA PHE A 83 -2.75 17.91 -4.22
C PHE A 83 -2.60 17.84 -2.70
N MET A 84 -3.67 18.15 -1.98
CA MET A 84 -3.72 18.05 -0.51
C MET A 84 -4.10 16.62 -0.11
N VAL A 85 -3.07 15.77 -0.01
CA VAL A 85 -3.21 14.33 0.29
C VAL A 85 -3.21 14.07 1.80
N GLU A 86 -4.26 13.40 2.28
CA GLU A 86 -4.34 12.82 3.62
C GLU A 86 -4.44 11.29 3.55
N VAL A 87 -3.59 10.59 4.32
CA VAL A 87 -3.65 9.12 4.46
C VAL A 87 -4.86 8.75 5.31
N ILE A 88 -5.63 7.74 4.89
CA ILE A 88 -6.73 7.20 5.70
C ILE A 88 -6.21 6.05 6.58
N PRO A 89 -6.26 6.16 7.91
CA PRO A 89 -5.94 5.04 8.79
C PRO A 89 -6.86 3.84 8.53
N GLN A 90 -6.29 2.66 8.35
CA GLN A 90 -7.01 1.40 8.13
C GLN A 90 -7.28 0.65 9.46
N ASP A 91 -7.22 1.33 10.61
CA ASP A 91 -7.29 0.70 11.92
C ASP A 91 -8.73 0.31 12.29
N THR A 92 -8.94 -0.96 12.63
CA THR A 92 -10.24 -1.53 12.98
C THR A 92 -10.96 -0.82 14.13
N LYS A 93 -10.24 -0.07 14.98
CA LYS A 93 -10.85 0.72 16.07
C LYS A 93 -11.66 1.91 15.55
N SER A 94 -11.16 2.62 14.54
CA SER A 94 -11.91 3.66 13.81
C SER A 94 -13.17 3.14 13.12
N PHE A 95 -13.16 1.86 12.74
CA PHE A 95 -14.28 1.19 12.06
C PHE A 95 -15.38 0.67 13.00
N ILE A 96 -15.17 0.67 14.32
CA ILE A 96 -16.17 0.16 15.26
C ILE A 96 -17.50 0.91 15.09
N ASN A 97 -17.45 2.23 14.90
CA ASN A 97 -18.66 3.05 14.72
C ASN A 97 -19.44 2.73 13.43
N TYR A 98 -18.77 2.20 12.40
CA TYR A 98 -19.38 1.85 11.13
C TYR A 98 -19.82 0.38 11.06
N ASN A 99 -19.08 -0.52 11.72
CA ASN A 99 -19.41 -1.94 11.84
C ASN A 99 -20.64 -2.21 12.73
N ILE A 100 -21.11 -1.22 13.50
CA ILE A 100 -22.35 -1.31 14.29
C ILE A 100 -23.59 -1.29 13.40
N LEU A 101 -23.50 -0.78 12.16
CA LEU A 101 -24.68 -0.47 11.34
C LEU A 101 -24.98 -1.47 10.22
N ASP A 102 -24.14 -2.46 9.91
CA ASP A 102 -24.50 -3.42 8.87
C ASP A 102 -23.79 -4.78 8.96
N SER A 103 -24.52 -5.83 8.60
CA SER A 103 -24.05 -7.23 8.47
C SER A 103 -23.03 -7.45 7.33
N PHE A 104 -22.42 -6.38 6.82
CA PHE A 104 -21.61 -6.37 5.61
C PHE A 104 -20.22 -5.78 5.86
N THR A 105 -19.21 -6.35 5.19
CA THR A 105 -17.85 -5.82 5.23
C THR A 105 -17.75 -4.55 4.37
N ILE A 106 -17.13 -3.51 4.92
CA ILE A 106 -16.83 -2.22 4.27
C ILE A 106 -15.31 -1.99 4.19
N LYS A 107 -14.86 -1.08 3.32
CA LYS A 107 -13.44 -0.68 3.19
C LYS A 107 -13.37 0.83 2.93
N ARG A 108 -12.42 1.53 3.56
CA ARG A 108 -12.00 2.89 3.18
C ARG A 108 -10.89 2.85 2.12
N ALA A 109 -10.82 3.86 1.27
CA ALA A 109 -9.70 4.02 0.35
C ALA A 109 -8.38 4.27 1.08
N ASP A 110 -7.28 4.44 0.34
CA ASP A 110 -5.96 4.65 0.93
C ASP A 110 -5.72 6.13 1.29
N PHE A 111 -6.27 7.05 0.49
CA PHE A 111 -6.09 8.50 0.66
C PHE A 111 -7.40 9.29 0.50
N VAL A 112 -7.44 10.51 1.06
CA VAL A 112 -8.42 11.56 0.73
C VAL A 112 -7.68 12.75 0.12
N ILE A 113 -8.23 13.33 -0.94
CA ILE A 113 -7.71 14.54 -1.59
C ILE A 113 -8.60 15.74 -1.25
N LYS A 114 -8.17 16.58 -0.30
CA LYS A 114 -8.99 17.67 0.26
C LYS A 114 -9.35 18.73 -0.76
N ASN A 115 -8.36 19.15 -1.57
CA ASN A 115 -8.58 20.12 -2.62
C ASN A 115 -9.23 19.51 -3.89
N CYS A 116 -9.82 18.32 -3.80
CA CYS A 116 -10.64 17.69 -4.85
C CYS A 116 -12.00 17.25 -4.32
N LYS A 117 -12.69 18.12 -3.56
CA LYS A 117 -14.01 17.82 -2.95
C LYS A 117 -13.99 16.58 -2.07
N ASP A 118 -12.89 16.37 -1.33
CA ASP A 118 -12.66 15.20 -0.49
C ASP A 118 -12.84 13.85 -1.22
N ILE A 119 -12.40 13.76 -2.47
CA ILE A 119 -12.38 12.47 -3.19
C ILE A 119 -11.48 11.48 -2.45
N GLU A 120 -11.98 10.26 -2.29
CA GLU A 120 -11.21 9.13 -1.79
C GLU A 120 -10.48 8.45 -2.94
N VAL A 121 -9.21 8.09 -2.73
CA VAL A 121 -8.38 7.41 -3.73
C VAL A 121 -7.89 6.09 -3.19
N ASP A 122 -8.26 4.99 -3.86
CA ASP A 122 -7.81 3.63 -3.55
C ASP A 122 -6.75 3.24 -4.58
N VAL A 123 -5.52 3.00 -4.11
CA VAL A 123 -4.39 2.72 -4.98
C VAL A 123 -4.27 1.22 -5.19
N LYS A 124 -4.16 0.80 -6.45
CA LYS A 124 -3.96 -0.59 -6.85
C LYS A 124 -2.74 -0.72 -7.72
N CYS A 125 -1.95 -1.76 -7.45
CA CYS A 125 -0.95 -2.24 -8.39
C CYS A 125 -1.44 -3.56 -9.00
N LEU A 126 -1.76 -3.54 -10.30
CA LEU A 126 -2.40 -4.64 -11.02
C LEU A 126 -1.60 -4.99 -12.27
N SER A 127 -1.76 -6.23 -12.75
CA SER A 127 -1.27 -6.60 -14.07
C SER A 127 -2.25 -6.13 -15.14
N PHE A 128 -1.73 -5.52 -16.21
CA PHE A 128 -2.50 -5.18 -17.40
C PHE A 128 -2.31 -6.26 -18.47
N TYR A 129 -3.42 -6.69 -19.06
CA TYR A 129 -3.46 -7.80 -20.01
C TYR A 129 -3.93 -7.31 -21.37
N THR A 130 -3.29 -7.76 -22.44
CA THR A 130 -3.71 -7.43 -23.81
C THR A 130 -4.40 -8.64 -24.44
N ILE A 131 -5.66 -8.47 -24.88
CA ILE A 131 -6.43 -9.50 -25.59
C ILE A 131 -7.00 -8.85 -26.85
N LYS A 132 -6.65 -9.37 -28.03
CA LYS A 132 -7.10 -8.83 -29.33
C LYS A 132 -6.87 -7.31 -29.46
N ASN A 133 -5.67 -6.85 -29.10
CA ASN A 133 -5.25 -5.44 -29.10
C ASN A 133 -6.00 -4.50 -28.13
N ILE A 134 -6.82 -5.04 -27.21
CA ILE A 134 -7.45 -4.24 -26.16
C ILE A 134 -6.80 -4.58 -24.83
N GLN A 135 -6.44 -3.55 -24.06
CA GLN A 135 -5.87 -3.69 -22.73
C GLN A 135 -6.96 -3.76 -21.66
N TYR A 136 -6.76 -4.62 -20.68
CA TYR A 136 -7.69 -4.84 -19.58
C TYR A 136 -6.95 -5.02 -18.26
N PHE A 137 -7.65 -4.76 -17.17
CA PHE A 137 -7.25 -5.17 -15.84
C PHE A 137 -8.41 -5.88 -15.13
N TYR A 138 -8.08 -6.61 -14.06
CA TYR A 138 -9.04 -7.40 -13.31
C TYR A 138 -9.07 -6.97 -11.86
N ILE A 139 -10.26 -6.72 -11.33
CA ILE A 139 -10.47 -6.43 -9.90
C ILE A 139 -11.57 -7.35 -9.38
N ARG A 140 -11.37 -7.89 -8.16
CA ARG A 140 -12.36 -8.78 -7.55
C ARG A 140 -13.62 -7.99 -7.22
N TYR A 141 -14.77 -8.55 -7.58
CA TYR A 141 -16.09 -7.94 -7.35
C TYR A 141 -16.27 -7.49 -5.90
N TYR A 142 -15.92 -8.36 -4.93
CA TYR A 142 -16.12 -8.04 -3.53
C TYR A 142 -15.26 -6.85 -3.06
N GLU A 143 -14.11 -6.58 -3.69
CA GLU A 143 -13.26 -5.44 -3.30
C GLU A 143 -13.91 -4.13 -3.70
N LEU A 144 -14.45 -4.05 -4.92
CA LEU A 144 -15.21 -2.89 -5.39
C LEU A 144 -16.49 -2.69 -4.58
N MET A 145 -17.20 -3.76 -4.24
CA MET A 145 -18.42 -3.66 -3.43
C MET A 145 -18.17 -3.11 -2.03
N LYS A 146 -17.01 -3.39 -1.42
CA LYS A 146 -16.67 -2.83 -0.11
C LYS A 146 -16.50 -1.31 -0.17
N LEU A 147 -15.90 -0.80 -1.25
CA LEU A 147 -15.73 0.62 -1.50
C LEU A 147 -17.08 1.28 -1.86
N GLU A 148 -17.90 0.63 -2.68
CA GLU A 148 -19.20 1.18 -3.09
C GLU A 148 -20.18 1.31 -1.92
N ARG A 149 -20.17 0.32 -1.01
CA ARG A 149 -20.94 0.40 0.24
C ARG A 149 -20.46 1.56 1.10
N MET A 150 -19.14 1.76 1.20
CA MET A 150 -18.60 2.91 1.91
C MET A 150 -19.08 4.21 1.27
N ASN A 151 -18.90 4.41 -0.05
CA ASN A 151 -19.38 5.58 -0.78
C ASN A 151 -20.85 5.91 -0.49
N SER A 152 -21.71 4.88 -0.47
CA SER A 152 -23.14 5.02 -0.18
C SER A 152 -23.44 5.46 1.26
N LEU A 153 -22.62 5.07 2.23
CA LEU A 153 -22.81 5.40 3.65
C LEU A 153 -22.38 6.83 4.00
N ILE A 154 -21.34 7.35 3.34
CA ILE A 154 -20.72 8.64 3.68
C ILE A 154 -20.88 9.71 2.60
N ASP A 155 -21.62 9.40 1.52
CA ASP A 155 -21.79 10.25 0.33
C ASP A 155 -20.45 10.79 -0.20
N LYS A 156 -19.49 9.87 -0.40
CA LYS A 156 -18.18 10.19 -0.99
C LYS A 156 -17.99 9.46 -2.30
N ARG A 157 -17.13 10.03 -3.14
CA ARG A 157 -16.69 9.42 -4.39
C ARG A 157 -15.35 8.76 -4.18
N THR A 158 -15.20 7.56 -4.75
CA THR A 158 -13.93 6.85 -4.79
C THR A 158 -13.40 6.81 -6.23
N VAL A 159 -12.12 7.15 -6.38
CA VAL A 159 -11.32 6.96 -7.58
C VAL A 159 -10.35 5.81 -7.34
N LEU A 160 -10.21 4.92 -8.31
CA LEU A 160 -9.15 3.92 -8.31
C LEU A 160 -7.93 4.48 -9.04
N ALA A 161 -6.79 4.53 -8.36
CA ALA A 161 -5.49 4.87 -8.94
C ALA A 161 -4.73 3.58 -9.24
N LEU A 162 -4.56 3.28 -10.52
CA LEU A 162 -4.05 2.00 -11.01
C LEU A 162 -2.63 2.17 -11.55
N TYR A 163 -1.72 1.35 -11.04
CA TYR A 163 -0.37 1.20 -11.58
C TYR A 163 -0.17 -0.19 -12.17
N ASP A 164 0.58 -0.26 -13.27
CA ASP A 164 0.98 -1.53 -13.87
C ASP A 164 2.10 -2.18 -13.05
N GLN A 165 1.84 -3.40 -12.57
CA GLN A 165 2.79 -4.18 -11.78
C GLN A 165 4.11 -4.44 -12.50
N SER A 166 4.11 -4.52 -13.83
CA SER A 166 5.33 -4.72 -14.63
C SER A 166 6.21 -3.47 -14.72
N LYS A 167 5.63 -2.29 -14.50
CA LYS A 167 6.26 -0.98 -14.71
C LYS A 167 6.58 -0.22 -13.42
N ILE A 168 5.94 -0.59 -12.29
CA ILE A 168 6.06 0.11 -11.00
C ILE A 168 7.51 0.29 -10.48
N LYS A 169 8.48 -0.47 -10.97
CA LYS A 169 9.89 -0.34 -10.58
C LYS A 169 10.67 0.68 -11.43
N TYR A 170 10.17 1.04 -12.60
CA TYR A 170 10.96 1.70 -13.65
C TYR A 170 10.28 2.93 -14.26
N GLU A 171 8.95 2.99 -14.24
CA GLU A 171 8.19 4.08 -14.85
C GLU A 171 7.33 4.78 -13.80
N GLU A 172 7.65 6.05 -13.51
CA GLU A 172 6.86 6.89 -12.61
C GLU A 172 5.47 7.22 -13.17
N ASN A 173 5.30 7.15 -14.50
CA ASN A 173 4.14 7.72 -15.20
C ASN A 173 3.15 6.68 -15.75
N SER A 174 3.08 5.48 -15.16
CA SER A 174 2.13 4.43 -15.57
C SER A 174 0.74 4.57 -14.94
N LEU A 175 0.47 5.67 -14.23
CA LEU A 175 -0.76 5.87 -13.48
C LEU A 175 -1.96 6.00 -14.41
N ARG A 176 -3.01 5.25 -14.10
CA ARG A 176 -4.33 5.29 -14.74
C ARG A 176 -5.39 5.48 -13.67
N MET A 177 -6.35 6.37 -13.90
CA MET A 177 -7.42 6.64 -12.93
C MET A 177 -8.79 6.30 -13.50
N ILE A 178 -9.67 5.79 -12.66
CA ILE A 178 -11.07 5.55 -13.02
C ILE A 178 -11.97 5.79 -11.82
N GLU A 179 -13.12 6.44 -12.03
CA GLU A 179 -14.14 6.52 -10.99
C GLU A 179 -14.77 5.16 -10.74
N LEU A 180 -14.98 4.82 -9.47
CA LEU A 180 -15.64 3.58 -9.09
C LEU A 180 -17.04 3.47 -9.73
N SER A 181 -17.78 4.58 -9.78
CA SER A 181 -19.10 4.68 -10.40
C SER A 181 -19.09 4.33 -11.89
N THR A 182 -18.03 4.67 -12.62
CA THR A 182 -17.89 4.35 -14.06
C THR A 182 -17.88 2.84 -14.27
N ILE A 183 -17.17 2.08 -13.42
CA ILE A 183 -17.11 0.63 -13.52
C ILE A 183 -18.51 0.01 -13.39
N PHE A 184 -19.32 0.49 -12.45
CA PHE A 184 -20.68 0.00 -12.25
C PHE A 184 -21.63 0.43 -13.35
N LYS A 185 -21.51 1.66 -13.86
CA LYS A 185 -22.31 2.19 -14.98
C LYS A 185 -22.06 1.44 -16.30
N GLU A 186 -20.83 0.97 -16.48
CA GLU A 186 -20.36 0.24 -17.66
C GLU A 186 -20.48 -1.29 -17.52
N ASN A 187 -20.96 -1.77 -16.37
CA ASN A 187 -21.21 -3.19 -16.15
C ASN A 187 -22.24 -3.75 -17.14
N ASN A 188 -21.96 -4.93 -17.70
CA ASN A 188 -22.71 -5.57 -18.79
C ASN A 188 -22.68 -4.81 -20.14
N LYS A 189 -21.83 -3.80 -20.29
CA LYS A 189 -21.54 -3.15 -21.58
C LYS A 189 -20.09 -3.41 -21.97
N SER A 190 -19.18 -2.61 -21.42
CA SER A 190 -17.75 -2.68 -21.66
C SER A 190 -17.01 -3.37 -20.52
N VAL A 191 -17.53 -3.28 -19.29
CA VAL A 191 -17.06 -4.03 -18.12
C VAL A 191 -17.81 -5.36 -18.02
N ILE A 192 -17.06 -6.46 -17.92
CA ILE A 192 -17.62 -7.82 -17.88
C ILE A 192 -17.32 -8.47 -16.53
N TYR A 193 -18.36 -8.92 -15.83
CA TYR A 193 -18.20 -9.74 -14.64
C TYR A 193 -18.01 -11.22 -15.02
N ASP A 194 -16.87 -11.79 -14.63
CA ASP A 194 -16.60 -13.22 -14.75
C ASP A 194 -17.01 -13.95 -13.46
N LYS A 195 -18.03 -14.80 -13.57
CA LYS A 195 -18.58 -15.58 -12.44
C LYS A 195 -17.59 -16.60 -11.87
N ASN A 196 -16.68 -17.13 -12.69
CA ASN A 196 -15.73 -18.17 -12.29
C ASN A 196 -14.62 -17.58 -11.43
N THR A 197 -14.05 -16.46 -11.88
CA THR A 197 -12.98 -15.77 -11.14
C THR A 197 -13.51 -14.78 -10.11
N LYS A 198 -14.80 -14.45 -10.16
CA LYS A 198 -15.46 -13.39 -9.36
C LYS A 198 -14.78 -12.03 -9.52
N CYS A 199 -14.30 -11.75 -10.74
CA CYS A 199 -13.62 -10.51 -11.10
C CYS A 199 -14.42 -9.73 -12.13
N PHE A 200 -14.35 -8.41 -12.04
CA PHE A 200 -14.63 -7.54 -13.18
C PHE A 200 -13.41 -7.51 -14.09
N LYS A 201 -13.63 -7.75 -15.37
CA LYS A 201 -12.71 -7.45 -16.47
C LYS A 201 -13.05 -6.04 -16.96
N ILE A 202 -12.13 -5.11 -16.77
CA ILE A 202 -12.34 -3.68 -17.03
C ILE A 202 -11.38 -3.24 -18.15
N PRO A 203 -11.87 -2.68 -19.27
CA PRO A 203 -11.02 -2.10 -20.31
C PRO A 203 -10.21 -0.93 -19.77
N LEU A 204 -8.93 -0.85 -20.15
CA LEU A 204 -8.07 0.28 -19.79
C LEU A 204 -8.53 1.59 -20.45
N ASP A 205 -9.21 1.51 -21.59
CA ASP A 205 -9.76 2.67 -22.32
C ASP A 205 -10.84 3.43 -21.53
N LEU A 206 -11.37 2.85 -20.44
CA LEU A 206 -12.28 3.55 -19.51
C LEU A 206 -11.54 4.41 -18.47
N THR A 207 -10.21 4.35 -18.46
CA THR A 207 -9.37 5.08 -17.50
C THR A 207 -8.85 6.38 -18.12
N THR A 208 -8.43 7.31 -17.27
CA THR A 208 -7.75 8.56 -17.63
C THR A 208 -6.28 8.48 -17.24
N ASP A 209 -5.40 9.13 -17.99
CA ASP A 209 -3.96 9.12 -17.78
C ASP A 209 -3.57 10.02 -16.60
N GLY A 210 -2.65 9.53 -15.76
CA GLY A 210 -2.08 10.31 -14.67
C GLY A 210 -3.13 10.87 -13.71
N PHE A 211 -3.02 12.17 -13.43
CA PHE A 211 -3.87 12.89 -12.48
C PHE A 211 -5.00 13.69 -13.14
N GLU A 212 -5.19 13.59 -14.46
CA GLU A 212 -6.17 14.40 -15.21
C GLU A 212 -7.60 14.23 -14.65
N LEU A 213 -7.96 13.02 -14.21
CA LEU A 213 -9.24 12.78 -13.58
C LEU A 213 -9.42 13.62 -12.29
N LEU A 214 -8.41 13.66 -11.42
CA LEU A 214 -8.46 14.47 -10.20
C LEU A 214 -8.42 15.97 -10.51
N GLU A 215 -7.75 16.39 -11.58
CA GLU A 215 -7.78 17.78 -12.02
C GLU A 215 -9.18 18.27 -12.35
N ASN A 216 -10.07 17.40 -12.84
CA ASN A 216 -11.47 17.76 -13.07
C ASN A 216 -12.23 18.07 -11.76
N TYR A 217 -11.70 17.63 -10.64
CA TYR A 217 -12.27 17.84 -9.30
C TYR A 217 -11.57 18.91 -8.49
N ARG A 218 -10.39 19.36 -8.92
CA ARG A 218 -9.59 20.36 -8.21
C ARG A 218 -10.42 21.64 -7.98
N ILE A 219 -10.62 21.99 -6.72
CA ILE A 219 -11.24 23.25 -6.32
C ILE A 219 -10.19 24.36 -6.32
N ASN A 220 -10.61 25.59 -6.64
CA ASN A 220 -9.73 26.76 -6.60
C ASN A 220 -8.47 26.57 -7.47
N LYS A 221 -8.64 26.11 -8.71
CA LYS A 221 -7.55 25.84 -9.67
C LYS A 221 -6.59 27.02 -9.84
N GLU A 222 -7.08 28.23 -9.65
CA GLU A 222 -6.37 29.49 -9.81
C GLU A 222 -5.21 29.70 -8.82
N PHE A 223 -5.14 28.87 -7.76
CA PHE A 223 -4.14 28.97 -6.70
C PHE A 223 -3.00 27.94 -6.83
N TYR A 224 -2.95 27.18 -7.93
CA TYR A 224 -2.00 26.11 -8.19
C TYR A 224 -1.48 26.18 -9.63
#